data_AF-A0A225W352-F1
#
_entry.id   AF-A0A225W352-F1
#
_cell.length_a   1.000
_cell.length_b   1.000
_cell.length_c   1.000
_cell.angle_alpha   90.00
_cell.angle_beta   90.00
_cell.angle_gamma   90.00
#
_symmetry.space_group_name_H-M   'P 1'
#
loop_
_entity.id
_entity.type
_entity.pdbx_description
1 polymer ?
#
loop_
_entity_poly.entity_id
_entity_poly.type
_entity_poly.pdbx_seq_one_letter_code
_entity_poly.pdbx_strand_id
1 'polypeptide(L)'
;MQHQNLDNAQAGVRMGTVPFFTPTLLPKITSISHAFLAKWKVKRREYEIELCARCRMSGEDYDAVLTPISVSFDADLLNTFCDMKFYQESANVKEGMLIAEIDHIAGSVKNSTLPDIKALFKSKLRFNMTEDDVDARVLDYFSTFGQAMRSNGLIECFEGEVRKREKCKHLIASLHPPTLKAEVKQCVRFTHKTAATDARMLFTLIVEKATEHERQFQRLKTTKHDQPGRDTSTPKKDKKKPQQSKAVQPATKDTSETAVSAKTPTTAGKKPSAKRQPPSPCPKCKEMHWLRECPKITTDEEREQLRQQLRDQSKAKRARLKHLGELLPVPGREVTVNGILQLPYCPDSGSECTVICRAHWELLKVKCPGVQSEELANPVKN
;
A
#
# COMPACT_ATOMS: atom_id res chain seq x y z
N MET A 1 28.89 -52.79 -5.32
CA MET A 1 28.09 -52.14 -4.27
C MET A 1 28.53 -50.70 -4.18
N GLN A 2 27.73 -49.83 -4.80
CA GLN A 2 27.92 -48.38 -4.85
C GLN A 2 27.38 -47.80 -3.53
N HIS A 3 28.17 -46.99 -2.83
CA HIS A 3 27.62 -46.07 -1.83
C HIS A 3 27.78 -44.65 -2.36
N GLN A 4 26.63 -44.09 -2.73
CA GLN A 4 26.45 -42.74 -3.23
C GLN A 4 26.47 -41.73 -2.07
N ASN A 5 27.06 -40.58 -2.36
CA ASN A 5 26.86 -39.30 -1.68
C ASN A 5 25.37 -39.00 -1.49
N LEU A 6 25.01 -38.47 -0.33
CA LEU A 6 23.82 -37.64 -0.15
C LEU A 6 24.19 -36.43 0.70
N ASP A 7 24.53 -35.35 -0.01
CA ASP A 7 24.52 -33.98 0.49
C ASP A 7 23.11 -33.65 1.00
N ASN A 8 22.97 -33.40 2.29
CA ASN A 8 21.72 -32.92 2.87
C ASN A 8 21.79 -31.40 3.01
N ALA A 9 21.47 -30.71 1.91
CA ALA A 9 21.26 -29.27 1.88
C ALA A 9 19.93 -28.92 2.55
N GLN A 10 19.94 -28.71 3.87
CA GLN A 10 18.84 -28.05 4.57
C GLN A 10 18.90 -26.55 4.29
N ALA A 11 18.19 -26.14 3.23
CA ALA A 11 17.80 -24.76 2.98
C ALA A 11 16.84 -24.32 4.10
N GLY A 12 17.41 -23.82 5.20
CA GLY A 12 16.67 -23.11 6.22
C GLY A 12 16.08 -21.83 5.62
N VAL A 13 14.76 -21.84 5.43
CA VAL A 13 13.97 -20.63 5.16
C VAL A 13 14.24 -19.68 6.32
N ARG A 14 15.08 -18.65 6.08
CA ARG A 14 15.25 -17.53 6.99
C ARG A 14 13.91 -16.79 7.03
N MET A 15 13.05 -17.19 7.97
CA MET A 15 11.97 -16.33 8.43
C MET A 15 12.59 -15.00 8.84
N GLY A 16 12.15 -13.92 8.20
CA GLY A 16 12.57 -12.58 8.57
C GLY A 16 12.32 -12.39 10.06
N THR A 17 13.39 -12.24 10.82
CA THR A 17 13.35 -11.94 12.24
C THR A 17 12.65 -10.59 12.36
N VAL A 18 11.40 -10.58 12.82
CA VAL A 18 10.71 -9.33 13.16
C VAL A 18 11.56 -8.69 14.26
N PRO A 19 12.11 -7.48 14.06
CA PRO A 19 12.94 -6.85 15.06
C PRO A 19 12.12 -6.75 16.35
N PHE A 20 12.64 -7.31 17.43
CA PHE A 20 12.03 -7.41 18.76
C PHE A 20 11.50 -6.05 19.28
N PHE A 21 11.98 -4.95 18.70
CA PHE A 21 11.76 -3.58 19.17
C PHE A 21 11.08 -2.67 18.15
N THR A 22 10.23 -3.20 17.27
CA THR A 22 9.32 -2.32 16.51
C THR A 22 8.05 -2.09 17.33
N PRO A 23 7.84 -0.90 17.93
CA PRO A 23 6.62 -0.62 18.69
C PRO A 23 5.41 -0.68 17.76
N THR A 24 4.48 -1.57 18.11
CA THR A 24 3.17 -1.71 17.48
C THR A 24 2.37 -0.45 17.76
N LEU A 25 2.12 0.36 16.72
CA LEU A 25 1.47 1.66 16.91
C LEU A 25 -0.03 1.50 17.03
N LEU A 26 -0.58 1.97 18.16
CA LEU A 26 -2.02 2.04 18.35
C LEU A 26 -2.64 3.00 17.30
N PRO A 27 -3.58 2.54 16.46
CA PRO A 27 -4.27 3.43 15.55
C PRO A 27 -5.25 4.33 16.31
N LYS A 28 -5.11 5.65 16.12
CA LYS A 28 -5.98 6.65 16.75
C LYS A 28 -7.26 6.90 15.94
N ILE A 29 -8.35 7.18 16.65
CA ILE A 29 -9.65 7.59 16.14
C ILE A 29 -9.77 9.10 16.32
N THR A 30 -9.65 9.84 15.22
CA THR A 30 -9.79 11.31 15.20
C THR A 30 -11.05 11.76 14.45
N SER A 31 -11.82 10.82 13.91
CA SER A 31 -13.06 11.11 13.18
C SER A 31 -14.00 9.91 13.24
N ILE A 32 -15.30 10.20 13.34
CA ILE A 32 -16.38 9.20 13.28
C ILE A 32 -16.97 9.05 11.87
N SER A 33 -16.35 9.66 10.84
CA SER A 33 -16.83 9.51 9.48
C SER A 33 -16.72 8.05 9.02
N HIS A 34 -17.73 7.57 8.29
CA HIS A 34 -17.78 6.18 7.81
C HIS A 34 -16.49 5.77 7.08
N ALA A 35 -15.95 6.63 6.20
CA ALA A 35 -14.73 6.30 5.45
C ALA A 35 -13.49 6.21 6.36
N PHE A 36 -13.44 7.01 7.42
CA PHE A 36 -12.37 6.96 8.41
C PHE A 36 -12.46 5.68 9.24
N LEU A 37 -13.63 5.39 9.84
CA LEU A 37 -13.83 4.22 10.68
C LEU A 37 -13.60 2.91 9.90
N ALA A 38 -14.04 2.83 8.64
CA ALA A 38 -13.75 1.67 7.79
C ALA A 38 -12.24 1.44 7.59
N LYS A 39 -11.45 2.50 7.40
CA LYS A 39 -9.98 2.42 7.30
C LYS A 39 -9.33 2.13 8.65
N TRP A 40 -9.83 2.74 9.72
CA TRP A 40 -9.32 2.52 11.07
C TRP A 40 -9.50 1.07 11.50
N LYS A 41 -10.64 0.42 11.20
CA LYS A 41 -10.85 -1.01 11.50
C LYS A 41 -9.81 -1.91 10.84
N VAL A 42 -9.36 -1.60 9.62
CA VAL A 42 -8.29 -2.35 8.96
C VAL A 42 -6.98 -2.18 9.73
N LYS A 43 -6.60 -0.94 10.06
CA LYS A 43 -5.39 -0.65 10.85
C LYS A 43 -5.43 -1.27 12.24
N ARG A 44 -6.61 -1.34 12.86
CA ARG A 44 -6.81 -1.95 14.18
C ARG A 44 -6.55 -3.46 14.13
N ARG A 45 -7.01 -4.15 13.08
CA ARG A 45 -6.70 -5.57 12.87
C ARG A 45 -5.21 -5.81 12.61
N GLU A 46 -4.56 -4.96 11.81
CA GLU A 46 -3.11 -5.04 11.58
C GLU A 46 -2.34 -4.88 12.90
N TYR A 47 -2.71 -3.88 13.71
CA TYR A 47 -2.18 -3.68 15.06
C TYR A 47 -2.37 -4.91 15.95
N GLU A 48 -3.56 -5.52 15.97
CA GLU A 48 -3.84 -6.71 16.78
C GLU A 48 -3.06 -7.95 16.32
N ILE A 49 -2.86 -8.12 15.01
CA ILE A 49 -2.04 -9.22 14.44
C ILE A 49 -0.58 -9.04 14.84
N GLU A 50 -0.03 -7.83 14.68
CA GLU A 50 1.35 -7.51 15.07
C GLU A 50 1.53 -7.68 16.59
N LEU A 51 0.55 -7.25 17.38
CA LEU A 51 0.57 -7.40 18.82
C LEU A 51 0.54 -8.88 19.23
N CYS A 52 -0.33 -9.69 18.63
CA CYS A 52 -0.39 -11.13 18.88
C CYS A 52 0.94 -11.82 18.54
N ALA A 53 1.58 -11.45 17.41
CA ALA A 53 2.89 -11.98 17.05
C ALA A 53 3.96 -11.61 18.09
N ARG A 54 3.93 -10.37 18.62
CA ARG A 54 4.85 -9.95 19.69
C ARG A 54 4.61 -10.71 20.99
N CYS A 55 3.37 -10.89 21.42
CA CYS A 55 3.02 -11.65 22.62
C CYS A 55 3.54 -13.10 22.53
N ARG A 56 3.42 -13.74 21.35
CA ARG A 56 3.98 -15.09 21.13
C ARG A 56 5.50 -15.17 21.28
N MET A 57 6.23 -14.12 20.93
CA MET A 57 7.70 -14.09 21.04
C MET A 57 8.19 -13.70 22.43
N SER A 58 7.48 -12.81 23.11
CA SER A 58 7.85 -12.27 24.43
C SER A 58 7.31 -13.10 25.60
N GLY A 59 6.25 -13.89 25.37
CA GLY A 59 5.51 -14.58 26.43
C GLY A 59 4.52 -13.67 27.18
N GLU A 60 4.32 -12.43 26.73
CA GLU A 60 3.31 -11.53 27.29
C GLU A 60 1.89 -12.06 27.06
N ASP A 61 1.01 -11.84 28.04
CA ASP A 61 -0.42 -12.10 27.87
C ASP A 61 -1.03 -11.09 26.88
N TYR A 62 -1.77 -11.60 25.89
CA TYR A 62 -2.35 -10.76 24.85
C TYR A 62 -3.42 -9.83 25.40
N ASP A 63 -4.30 -10.34 26.27
CA ASP A 63 -5.43 -9.57 26.81
C ASP A 63 -4.94 -8.45 27.75
N ALA A 64 -3.87 -8.70 28.50
CA ALA A 64 -3.22 -7.68 29.33
C ALA A 64 -2.58 -6.54 28.53
N VAL A 65 -2.10 -6.81 27.32
CA VAL A 65 -1.35 -5.83 26.52
C VAL A 65 -2.22 -5.16 25.45
N LEU A 66 -3.35 -5.78 25.09
CA LEU A 66 -4.30 -5.22 24.15
C LEU A 66 -4.87 -3.91 24.69
N THR A 67 -4.57 -2.83 23.99
CA THR A 67 -5.08 -1.51 24.39
C THR A 67 -6.55 -1.36 24.01
N PRO A 68 -7.46 -1.01 24.94
CA PRO A 68 -8.88 -0.77 24.64
C PRO A 68 -9.10 0.32 23.58
N ILE A 69 -10.22 0.25 22.86
CA ILE A 69 -10.63 1.21 21.84
C ILE A 69 -10.89 2.58 22.44
N SER A 70 -11.37 2.66 23.69
CA SER A 70 -11.51 3.95 24.39
C SER A 70 -10.20 4.77 24.35
N VAL A 71 -9.04 4.12 24.49
CA VAL A 71 -7.70 4.76 24.42
C VAL A 71 -7.28 5.10 22.98
N SER A 72 -7.90 4.46 21.98
CA SER A 72 -7.72 4.84 20.58
C SER A 72 -8.40 6.16 20.24
N PHE A 73 -9.45 6.59 20.94
CA PHE A 73 -10.10 7.87 20.66
C PHE A 73 -9.24 9.07 21.09
N ASP A 74 -9.40 10.17 20.36
CA ASP A 74 -9.14 11.49 20.91
C ASP A 74 -10.09 11.76 22.09
N ALA A 75 -9.59 12.38 23.17
CA ALA A 75 -10.33 12.47 24.43
C ALA A 75 -11.62 13.29 24.32
N ASP A 76 -11.56 14.44 23.64
CA ASP A 76 -12.72 15.31 23.43
C ASP A 76 -13.74 14.65 22.49
N LEU A 77 -13.22 13.96 21.46
CA LEU A 77 -14.06 13.17 20.57
C LEU A 77 -14.75 12.01 21.30
N LEU A 78 -14.07 11.30 22.19
CA LEU A 78 -14.66 10.20 22.96
C LEU A 78 -15.79 10.70 23.85
N ASN A 79 -15.55 11.78 24.60
CA ASN A 79 -16.55 12.36 25.50
C ASN A 79 -17.80 12.80 24.71
N THR A 80 -17.59 13.56 23.63
CA THR A 80 -18.69 14.01 22.77
C THR A 80 -19.41 12.83 22.13
N PHE A 81 -18.68 11.82 21.68
CA PHE A 81 -19.28 10.63 21.07
C PHE A 81 -20.14 9.86 22.07
N CYS A 82 -19.65 9.63 23.27
CA CYS A 82 -20.36 8.89 24.30
C CYS A 82 -21.63 9.63 24.78
N ASP A 83 -21.53 10.93 25.02
CA ASP A 83 -22.67 11.76 25.40
C ASP A 83 -23.75 11.75 24.31
N MET A 84 -23.37 12.02 23.06
CA MET A 84 -24.33 12.15 21.97
C MET A 84 -24.90 10.82 21.48
N LYS A 85 -24.16 9.71 21.57
CA LYS A 85 -24.60 8.39 21.07
C LYS A 85 -25.20 7.49 22.12
N PHE A 86 -24.66 7.51 23.33
CA PHE A 86 -25.07 6.60 24.41
C PHE A 86 -25.77 7.31 25.56
N TYR A 87 -25.83 8.66 25.55
CA TYR A 87 -26.37 9.47 26.64
C TYR A 87 -25.71 9.14 27.97
N GLN A 88 -24.40 8.87 27.93
CA GLN A 88 -23.59 8.41 29.06
C GLN A 88 -22.21 9.05 29.01
N GLU A 89 -21.65 9.32 30.19
CA GLU A 89 -20.25 9.69 30.34
C GLU A 89 -19.32 8.57 29.84
N SER A 90 -18.18 8.95 29.27
CA SER A 90 -17.22 8.01 28.69
C SER A 90 -16.71 6.95 29.68
N ALA A 91 -16.69 7.25 30.98
CA ALA A 91 -16.32 6.30 32.03
C ALA A 91 -17.33 5.15 32.23
N ASN A 92 -18.60 5.36 31.88
CA ASN A 92 -19.68 4.37 32.05
C ASN A 92 -19.88 3.52 30.78
N VAL A 93 -19.34 3.95 29.64
CA VAL A 93 -19.47 3.24 28.38
C VAL A 93 -18.52 2.06 28.34
N LYS A 94 -19.09 0.85 28.25
CA LYS A 94 -18.32 -0.39 28.10
C LYS A 94 -17.68 -0.47 26.72
N GLU A 95 -16.51 -1.08 26.66
CA GLU A 95 -15.75 -1.33 25.44
C GLU A 95 -16.61 -1.99 24.32
N GLY A 96 -17.43 -2.99 24.68
CA GLY A 96 -18.33 -3.66 23.73
C GLY A 96 -19.37 -2.73 23.07
N MET A 97 -19.79 -1.67 23.77
CA MET A 97 -20.73 -0.67 23.20
C MET A 97 -20.03 0.17 22.13
N LEU A 98 -18.78 0.57 22.38
CA LEU A 98 -17.96 1.29 21.39
C LEU A 98 -17.72 0.44 20.15
N ILE A 99 -17.38 -0.84 20.34
CA ILE A 99 -17.19 -1.79 19.22
C ILE A 99 -18.47 -1.88 18.39
N ALA A 100 -19.61 -2.13 19.04
CA ALA A 100 -20.89 -2.30 18.36
C ALA A 100 -21.29 -1.05 17.56
N GLU A 101 -21.12 0.15 18.13
CA GLU A 101 -21.47 1.39 17.44
C GLU A 101 -20.48 1.72 16.31
N ILE A 102 -19.17 1.48 16.49
CA ILE A 102 -18.19 1.62 15.40
C ILE A 102 -18.54 0.68 14.25
N ASP A 103 -18.92 -0.56 14.58
CA ASP A 103 -19.33 -1.56 13.61
C ASP A 103 -20.62 -1.16 12.91
N HIS A 104 -21.58 -0.60 13.63
CA HIS A 104 -22.81 -0.05 13.08
C HIS A 104 -22.55 1.12 12.12
N ILE A 105 -21.73 2.10 12.51
CA ILE A 105 -21.42 3.27 11.67
C ILE A 105 -20.62 2.85 10.42
N ALA A 106 -19.66 1.94 10.56
CA ALA A 106 -18.85 1.47 9.44
C ALA A 106 -19.56 0.45 8.54
N GLY A 107 -20.56 -0.25 9.08
CA GLY A 107 -21.34 -1.28 8.39
C GLY A 107 -22.62 -0.75 7.73
N SER A 108 -23.16 0.37 8.21
CA SER A 108 -24.39 0.97 7.68
C SER A 108 -24.18 1.80 6.43
N VAL A 109 -25.21 1.85 5.59
CA VAL A 109 -25.24 2.74 4.43
C VAL A 109 -25.20 4.19 4.91
N LYS A 110 -24.31 5.00 4.32
CA LYS A 110 -24.14 6.41 4.68
C LYS A 110 -25.47 7.16 4.66
N ASN A 111 -25.77 7.86 5.76
CA ASN A 111 -27.01 8.65 5.94
C ASN A 111 -28.29 7.83 5.71
N SER A 112 -28.25 6.51 5.91
CA SER A 112 -29.34 5.58 5.61
C SER A 112 -29.90 5.73 4.18
N THR A 113 -29.09 6.28 3.27
CA THR A 113 -29.50 6.61 1.91
C THR A 113 -28.69 5.76 0.93
N LEU A 114 -29.37 4.85 0.24
CA LEU A 114 -28.70 3.99 -0.74
C LEU A 114 -28.07 4.82 -1.86
N PRO A 115 -26.75 4.71 -2.09
CA PRO A 115 -26.14 5.33 -3.25
C PRO A 115 -26.68 4.68 -4.53
N ASP A 116 -26.51 5.33 -5.68
CA ASP A 116 -26.71 4.64 -6.96
C ASP A 116 -25.67 3.50 -7.07
N ILE A 117 -26.10 2.30 -6.70
CA ILE A 117 -25.30 1.08 -6.64
C ILE A 117 -24.72 0.76 -8.02
N LYS A 118 -25.49 1.01 -9.08
CA LYS A 118 -25.07 0.74 -10.45
C LYS A 118 -23.96 1.69 -10.87
N ALA A 119 -24.11 2.99 -10.62
CA ALA A 119 -23.07 3.99 -10.90
C ALA A 119 -21.82 3.76 -10.03
N LEU A 120 -22.00 3.42 -8.75
CA LEU A 120 -20.92 3.11 -7.83
C LEU A 120 -20.03 1.99 -8.37
N PHE A 121 -20.61 0.84 -8.70
CA PHE A 121 -19.84 -0.30 -9.20
C PHE A 121 -19.25 -0.05 -10.59
N LYS A 122 -19.98 0.62 -11.48
CA LYS A 122 -19.45 1.00 -12.79
C LYS A 122 -18.21 1.91 -12.67
N SER A 123 -18.16 2.79 -11.67
CA SER A 123 -17.02 3.70 -11.46
C SER A 123 -15.82 3.03 -10.78
N LYS A 124 -16.08 2.17 -9.77
CA LYS A 124 -15.04 1.57 -8.92
C LYS A 124 -14.49 0.26 -9.46
N LEU A 125 -15.30 -0.54 -10.15
CA LEU A 125 -14.86 -1.84 -10.65
C LEU A 125 -14.18 -1.67 -11.99
N ARG A 126 -12.93 -2.14 -12.07
CA ARG A 126 -12.17 -2.22 -13.31
C ARG A 126 -11.56 -3.61 -13.40
N PHE A 127 -11.74 -4.25 -14.54
CA PHE A 127 -11.08 -5.52 -14.83
C PHE A 127 -9.71 -5.23 -15.44
N ASN A 128 -8.63 -5.58 -14.74
CA ASN A 128 -7.29 -5.13 -15.07
C ASN A 128 -6.68 -5.91 -16.25
N MET A 129 -6.89 -5.43 -17.48
CA MET A 129 -6.34 -6.09 -18.67
C MET A 129 -4.82 -5.93 -18.86
N THR A 130 -4.11 -5.21 -17.98
CA THR A 130 -2.63 -5.09 -18.06
C THR A 130 -1.91 -6.18 -17.27
N GLU A 131 -2.60 -6.89 -16.38
CA GLU A 131 -2.05 -8.04 -15.67
C GLU A 131 -2.21 -9.28 -16.54
N ASP A 132 -1.13 -10.01 -16.81
CA ASP A 132 -1.13 -11.15 -17.73
C ASP A 132 -1.74 -12.40 -17.09
N ASP A 133 -1.64 -12.54 -15.76
CA ASP A 133 -2.25 -13.63 -15.00
C ASP A 133 -3.76 -13.40 -14.84
N VAL A 134 -4.55 -14.28 -15.47
CA VAL A 134 -6.02 -14.21 -15.46
C VAL A 134 -6.59 -14.44 -14.06
N ASP A 135 -6.05 -15.38 -13.28
CA ASP A 135 -6.55 -15.67 -11.94
C ASP A 135 -6.31 -14.47 -11.02
N ALA A 136 -5.12 -13.88 -11.06
CA ALA A 136 -4.79 -12.66 -10.31
C ALA A 136 -5.74 -11.50 -10.69
N ARG A 137 -5.99 -11.31 -11.99
CA ARG A 137 -6.89 -10.29 -12.53
C ARG A 137 -8.33 -10.45 -12.03
N VAL A 138 -8.86 -11.67 -12.02
CA VAL A 138 -10.22 -11.95 -11.52
C VAL A 138 -10.27 -11.79 -10.00
N LEU A 139 -9.24 -12.22 -9.28
CA LEU A 139 -9.19 -12.08 -7.82
C LEU A 139 -9.16 -10.61 -7.39
N ASP A 140 -8.37 -9.77 -8.05
CA ASP A 140 -8.31 -8.33 -7.81
C ASP A 140 -9.67 -7.65 -8.08
N TYR A 141 -10.36 -8.08 -9.15
CA TYR A 141 -11.71 -7.62 -9.46
C TYR A 141 -12.72 -7.91 -8.33
N PHE A 142 -12.73 -9.14 -7.80
CA PHE A 142 -13.60 -9.51 -6.69
C PHE A 142 -13.19 -8.84 -5.37
N SER A 143 -11.89 -8.65 -5.15
CA SER A 143 -11.35 -7.91 -3.99
C SER A 143 -11.82 -6.45 -4.01
N THR A 144 -11.70 -5.78 -5.16
CA THR A 144 -12.17 -4.41 -5.37
C THR A 144 -13.68 -4.29 -5.17
N PHE A 145 -14.46 -5.29 -5.61
CA PHE A 145 -15.89 -5.36 -5.31
C PHE A 145 -16.17 -5.46 -3.81
N GLY A 146 -15.49 -6.38 -3.10
CA GLY A 146 -15.63 -6.51 -1.66
C GLY A 146 -15.22 -5.24 -0.89
N GLN A 147 -14.20 -4.53 -1.36
CA GLN A 147 -13.80 -3.24 -0.79
C GLN A 147 -14.84 -2.15 -1.04
N ALA A 148 -15.41 -2.09 -2.24
CA ALA A 148 -16.48 -1.16 -2.58
C ALA A 148 -17.75 -1.42 -1.75
N MET A 149 -18.08 -2.68 -1.49
CA MET A 149 -19.19 -3.06 -0.60
C MET A 149 -18.95 -2.58 0.84
N ARG A 150 -17.79 -2.92 1.42
CA ARG A 150 -17.40 -2.53 2.79
C ARG A 150 -17.36 -1.01 2.98
N SER A 151 -16.77 -0.28 2.03
CA SER A 151 -16.59 1.17 2.14
C SER A 151 -17.88 1.98 2.05
N ASN A 152 -18.98 1.34 1.65
CA ASN A 152 -20.29 1.97 1.50
C ASN A 152 -21.39 1.31 2.36
N GLY A 153 -21.03 0.41 3.27
CA GLY A 153 -21.99 -0.27 4.15
C GLY A 153 -23.02 -1.12 3.40
N LEU A 154 -22.66 -1.65 2.23
CA LEU A 154 -23.61 -2.39 1.38
C LEU A 154 -23.67 -3.89 1.70
N ILE A 155 -22.82 -4.43 2.60
CA ILE A 155 -22.69 -5.88 2.81
C ILE A 155 -24.05 -6.53 3.11
N GLU A 156 -24.73 -6.01 4.13
CA GLU A 156 -26.04 -6.52 4.59
C GLU A 156 -27.15 -6.33 3.54
N CYS A 157 -27.02 -5.32 2.66
CA CYS A 157 -27.95 -5.08 1.57
C CYS A 157 -27.99 -6.26 0.57
N PHE A 158 -26.96 -7.11 0.55
CA PHE A 158 -26.84 -8.22 -0.39
C PHE A 158 -27.00 -9.63 0.25
N GLU A 159 -27.47 -9.70 1.49
CA GLU A 159 -27.71 -10.97 2.20
C GLU A 159 -29.07 -11.62 1.87
N GLY A 160 -29.11 -12.95 1.77
CA GLY A 160 -30.30 -13.72 1.37
C GLY A 160 -30.35 -14.04 -0.14
N GLU A 161 -31.09 -15.08 -0.53
CA GLU A 161 -31.01 -15.68 -1.88
C GLU A 161 -31.29 -14.71 -3.04
N VAL A 162 -32.36 -13.92 -2.94
CA VAL A 162 -32.71 -12.91 -3.96
C VAL A 162 -31.64 -11.83 -4.05
N ARG A 163 -31.08 -11.42 -2.92
CA ARG A 163 -30.08 -10.35 -2.86
C ARG A 163 -28.70 -10.84 -3.31
N LYS A 164 -28.33 -12.09 -3.01
CA LYS A 164 -27.16 -12.78 -3.58
C LYS A 164 -27.22 -12.80 -5.11
N ARG A 165 -28.40 -12.97 -5.69
CA ARG A 165 -28.58 -12.86 -7.15
C ARG A 165 -28.27 -11.48 -7.69
N GLU A 166 -28.77 -10.43 -7.05
CA GLU A 166 -28.45 -9.05 -7.43
C GLU A 166 -26.95 -8.75 -7.27
N LYS A 167 -26.28 -9.31 -6.26
CA LYS A 167 -24.82 -9.22 -6.10
C LYS A 167 -24.08 -9.78 -7.32
N CYS A 168 -24.39 -11.01 -7.74
CA CYS A 168 -23.80 -11.62 -8.93
C CYS A 168 -24.12 -10.84 -10.21
N LYS A 169 -25.33 -10.30 -10.32
CA LYS A 169 -25.74 -9.45 -11.45
C LYS A 169 -24.91 -8.17 -11.53
N HIS A 170 -24.62 -7.50 -10.41
CA HIS A 170 -23.75 -6.32 -10.40
C HIS A 170 -22.30 -6.65 -10.78
N LEU A 171 -21.79 -7.79 -10.32
CA LEU A 171 -20.48 -8.32 -10.72
C LEU A 171 -20.44 -8.55 -12.24
N ILE A 172 -21.43 -9.22 -12.83
CA ILE A 172 -21.45 -9.46 -14.28
C ILE A 172 -21.65 -8.16 -15.06
N ALA A 173 -22.51 -7.26 -14.58
CA ALA A 173 -22.84 -6.01 -15.27
C ALA A 173 -21.63 -5.09 -15.44
N SER A 174 -20.67 -5.17 -14.52
CA SER A 174 -19.47 -4.33 -14.48
C SER A 174 -18.23 -5.00 -15.08
N LEU A 175 -18.35 -6.24 -15.59
CA LEU A 175 -17.26 -6.93 -16.28
C LEU A 175 -16.88 -6.20 -17.57
N HIS A 176 -15.57 -6.16 -17.80
CA HIS A 176 -14.93 -5.70 -19.03
C HIS A 176 -13.89 -6.75 -19.42
N PRO A 177 -13.67 -7.08 -20.70
CA PRO A 177 -14.30 -6.54 -21.90
C PRO A 177 -15.78 -6.93 -22.11
N PRO A 178 -16.52 -6.22 -22.98
CA PRO A 178 -17.93 -6.52 -23.27
C PRO A 178 -18.19 -7.93 -23.80
N THR A 179 -17.21 -8.50 -24.50
CA THR A 179 -17.26 -9.87 -25.04
C THR A 179 -17.28 -10.90 -23.89
N LEU A 180 -16.35 -10.81 -22.95
CA LEU A 180 -16.31 -11.65 -21.75
C LEU A 180 -17.61 -11.52 -20.94
N LYS A 181 -18.08 -10.29 -20.74
CA LYS A 181 -19.35 -10.02 -20.07
C LYS A 181 -20.54 -10.72 -20.75
N ALA A 182 -20.62 -10.65 -22.08
CA ALA A 182 -21.72 -11.28 -22.82
C ALA A 182 -21.69 -12.80 -22.70
N GLU A 183 -20.50 -13.40 -22.78
CA GLU A 183 -20.33 -14.85 -22.66
C GLU A 183 -20.62 -15.36 -21.24
N VAL A 184 -20.10 -14.70 -20.21
CA VAL A 184 -20.41 -15.05 -18.81
C VAL A 184 -21.91 -14.93 -18.56
N LYS A 185 -22.56 -13.87 -19.06
CA LYS A 185 -24.02 -13.69 -18.94
C LYS A 185 -24.80 -14.83 -19.62
N GLN A 186 -24.36 -15.29 -20.79
CA GLN A 186 -24.95 -16.42 -21.50
C GLN A 186 -24.77 -17.72 -20.70
N CYS A 187 -23.57 -17.98 -20.19
CA CYS A 187 -23.26 -19.15 -19.39
C CYS A 187 -24.12 -19.22 -18.13
N VAL A 188 -24.20 -18.12 -17.37
CA VAL A 188 -25.04 -18.04 -16.16
C VAL A 188 -26.52 -18.29 -16.48
N ARG A 189 -27.00 -17.83 -17.64
CA ARG A 189 -28.40 -17.99 -18.05
C ARG A 189 -28.76 -19.43 -18.42
N PHE A 190 -27.87 -20.14 -19.12
CA PHE A 190 -28.22 -21.40 -19.77
C PHE A 190 -27.49 -22.63 -19.22
N THR A 191 -26.21 -22.52 -18.84
CA THR A 191 -25.37 -23.67 -18.47
C THR A 191 -25.04 -23.70 -16.97
N HIS A 192 -24.66 -22.57 -16.39
CA HIS A 192 -24.17 -22.44 -15.01
C HIS A 192 -25.14 -21.63 -14.14
N LYS A 193 -26.39 -22.10 -14.01
CA LYS A 193 -27.44 -21.37 -13.26
C LYS A 193 -27.09 -21.10 -11.80
N THR A 194 -26.29 -21.95 -11.18
CA THR A 194 -25.81 -21.80 -9.79
C THR A 194 -24.91 -20.58 -9.59
N ALA A 195 -24.15 -20.18 -10.62
CA ALA A 195 -23.33 -18.95 -10.60
C ALA A 195 -24.18 -17.66 -10.56
N ALA A 196 -25.49 -17.76 -10.80
CA ALA A 196 -26.39 -16.62 -10.64
C ALA A 196 -26.57 -16.20 -9.18
N THR A 197 -26.36 -17.11 -8.21
CA THR A 197 -26.54 -16.84 -6.76
C THR A 197 -25.30 -17.12 -5.94
N ASP A 198 -24.39 -18.00 -6.40
CA ASP A 198 -23.11 -18.25 -5.74
C ASP A 198 -21.96 -17.47 -6.39
N ALA A 199 -21.42 -16.51 -5.63
CA ALA A 199 -20.28 -15.70 -6.05
C ALA A 199 -19.00 -16.53 -6.28
N ARG A 200 -18.83 -17.68 -5.62
CA ARG A 200 -17.68 -18.57 -5.82
C ARG A 200 -17.78 -19.30 -7.16
N MET A 201 -18.97 -19.80 -7.49
CA MET A 201 -19.23 -20.40 -8.80
C MET A 201 -19.11 -19.37 -9.92
N LEU A 202 -19.54 -18.13 -9.67
CA LEU A 202 -19.33 -17.03 -10.61
C LEU A 202 -17.84 -16.71 -10.80
N PHE A 203 -17.06 -16.69 -9.72
CA PHE A 203 -15.60 -16.50 -9.80
C PHE A 203 -14.95 -17.54 -10.70
N THR A 204 -15.20 -18.83 -10.44
CA THR A 204 -14.65 -19.94 -11.25
C THR A 204 -15.03 -19.82 -12.72
N LEU A 205 -16.30 -19.50 -13.01
CA LEU A 205 -16.78 -19.32 -14.38
C LEU A 205 -16.09 -18.15 -15.09
N ILE A 206 -15.87 -17.03 -14.40
CA ILE A 206 -15.18 -15.86 -14.98
C ILE A 206 -13.72 -16.21 -15.27
N VAL A 207 -13.03 -16.91 -14.37
CA VAL A 207 -11.65 -17.39 -14.60
C VAL A 207 -11.59 -18.27 -15.84
N GLU A 208 -12.48 -19.27 -15.95
CA GLU A 208 -12.52 -20.17 -17.10
C GLU A 208 -12.67 -19.41 -18.42
N LYS A 209 -13.66 -18.50 -18.51
CA LYS A 209 -13.96 -17.75 -19.74
C LYS A 209 -12.92 -16.69 -20.05
N ALA A 210 -12.39 -16.00 -19.05
CA ALA A 210 -11.29 -15.06 -19.25
C ALA A 210 -10.02 -15.77 -19.74
N THR A 211 -9.74 -16.97 -19.22
CA THR A 211 -8.60 -17.77 -19.69
C THR A 211 -8.78 -18.24 -21.12
N GLU A 212 -10.01 -18.60 -21.51
CA GLU A 212 -10.34 -18.94 -22.90
C GLU A 212 -10.11 -17.74 -23.85
N HIS A 213 -10.57 -16.54 -23.45
CA HIS A 213 -10.32 -15.31 -24.22
C HIS A 213 -8.82 -14.99 -24.32
N GLU A 214 -8.08 -15.13 -23.24
CA GLU A 214 -6.63 -14.90 -23.22
C GLU A 214 -5.91 -15.88 -24.16
N ARG A 215 -6.24 -17.18 -24.11
CA ARG A 215 -5.69 -18.19 -25.04
C ARG A 215 -5.98 -17.86 -26.50
N GLN A 216 -7.20 -17.41 -26.81
CA GLN A 216 -7.57 -17.03 -28.17
C GLN A 216 -6.80 -15.78 -28.62
N PHE A 217 -6.64 -14.79 -27.75
CA PHE A 217 -5.88 -13.57 -28.02
C PHE A 217 -4.41 -13.88 -28.31
N GLN A 218 -3.77 -14.73 -27.49
CA GLN A 218 -2.39 -15.15 -27.69
C GLN A 218 -2.22 -15.91 -29.02
N ARG A 219 -3.12 -16.84 -29.36
CA ARG A 219 -3.09 -17.55 -30.66
C ARG A 219 -3.14 -16.58 -31.85
N LEU A 220 -4.05 -15.61 -31.82
CA LEU A 220 -4.18 -14.59 -32.86
C LEU A 220 -2.94 -13.69 -32.97
N LYS A 221 -2.27 -13.41 -31.85
CA LYS A 221 -1.03 -12.63 -31.81
C LYS A 221 0.13 -13.39 -32.46
N THR A 222 0.28 -14.68 -32.17
CA THR A 222 1.33 -15.54 -32.76
C THR A 222 1.12 -15.71 -34.26
N THR A 223 -0.10 -15.98 -34.74
CA THR A 223 -0.40 -16.13 -36.17
C THR A 223 -0.11 -14.86 -37.00
N LYS A 224 -0.23 -13.67 -36.39
CA LYS A 224 0.14 -12.40 -37.05
C LYS A 224 1.65 -12.17 -37.11
N HIS A 225 2.40 -12.72 -36.16
CA HIS A 225 3.86 -12.62 -36.14
C HIS A 225 4.52 -13.62 -37.12
N ASP A 226 3.85 -14.76 -37.37
CA ASP A 226 4.33 -15.82 -38.28
C ASP A 226 3.93 -15.61 -39.76
N GLN A 227 3.32 -14.48 -40.13
CA GLN A 227 3.17 -14.11 -41.55
C GLN A 227 4.41 -13.36 -42.03
N PRO A 228 5.32 -13.98 -42.82
CA PRO A 228 6.36 -13.24 -43.52
C PRO A 228 5.70 -12.34 -44.56
N GLY A 229 6.25 -11.14 -44.71
CA GLY A 229 5.74 -10.02 -45.51
C GLY A 229 4.85 -10.40 -46.70
N ARG A 230 3.57 -10.01 -46.61
CA ARG A 230 2.82 -9.70 -47.82
C ARG A 230 3.19 -8.30 -48.26
N ASP A 231 4.24 -8.23 -49.07
CA ASP A 231 4.49 -7.10 -49.96
C ASP A 231 3.19 -6.79 -50.70
N THR A 232 2.53 -5.72 -50.27
CA THR A 232 1.58 -4.98 -51.10
C THR A 232 2.12 -3.58 -51.23
N SER A 233 3.12 -3.48 -52.09
CA SER A 233 3.45 -2.28 -52.83
C SER A 233 2.18 -1.71 -53.46
N THR A 234 1.69 -0.59 -52.92
CA THR A 234 0.92 0.42 -53.67
C THR A 234 1.16 1.80 -53.06
N PRO A 235 1.09 2.88 -53.87
CA PRO A 235 2.18 3.84 -53.98
C PRO A 235 2.07 5.01 -53.01
N LYS A 236 3.24 5.58 -52.70
CA LYS A 236 3.42 6.92 -52.14
C LYS A 236 2.52 7.92 -52.90
N LYS A 237 1.47 8.42 -52.24
CA LYS A 237 0.87 9.70 -52.60
C LYS A 237 1.63 10.79 -51.88
N ASP A 238 2.54 11.42 -52.62
CA ASP A 238 3.08 12.73 -52.30
C ASP A 238 1.93 13.70 -51.98
N LYS A 239 1.89 14.19 -50.74
CA LYS A 239 1.17 15.42 -50.43
C LYS A 239 2.19 16.54 -50.28
N LYS A 240 2.43 17.20 -51.41
CA LYS A 240 3.04 18.53 -51.49
C LYS A 240 2.29 19.49 -50.55
N LYS A 241 3.05 20.15 -49.70
CA LYS A 241 2.72 21.42 -49.04
C LYS A 241 2.56 22.50 -50.12
N PRO A 242 1.58 23.41 -50.03
CA PRO A 242 1.73 24.72 -50.66
C PRO A 242 2.18 25.73 -49.61
N GLN A 243 3.39 26.26 -49.81
CA GLN A 243 3.78 27.56 -49.31
C GLN A 243 2.99 28.63 -50.09
N GLN A 244 2.40 29.59 -49.39
CA GLN A 244 2.21 30.93 -49.93
C GLN A 244 3.00 31.89 -49.05
N SER A 245 3.98 32.53 -49.70
CA SER A 245 4.72 33.69 -49.23
C SER A 245 4.21 34.93 -49.96
N LYS A 246 4.16 36.05 -49.25
CA LYS A 246 4.54 37.43 -49.67
C LYS A 246 4.15 38.37 -48.51
N ALA A 247 5.13 38.92 -47.78
CA ALA A 247 5.94 40.11 -48.05
C ALA A 247 5.36 41.33 -47.29
N VAL A 248 5.97 41.71 -46.16
CA VAL A 248 6.87 42.87 -45.94
C VAL A 248 6.12 44.20 -45.65
N GLN A 249 6.15 44.57 -44.36
CA GLN A 249 6.38 45.86 -43.63
C GLN A 249 6.43 47.22 -44.41
N PRO A 250 6.37 48.44 -43.77
CA PRO A 250 6.78 48.79 -42.38
C PRO A 250 6.03 49.95 -41.63
N ALA A 251 6.56 50.27 -40.43
CA ALA A 251 6.53 51.55 -39.67
C ALA A 251 5.23 51.89 -38.88
N THR A 252 5.21 52.43 -37.65
CA THR A 252 6.17 53.11 -36.76
C THR A 252 5.49 53.39 -35.39
N LYS A 253 6.29 53.49 -34.30
CA LYS A 253 6.13 54.36 -33.09
C LYS A 253 4.90 54.11 -32.16
N ASP A 254 4.92 54.31 -30.84
CA ASP A 254 5.86 54.93 -29.91
C ASP A 254 5.47 54.55 -28.44
N THR A 255 6.50 54.53 -27.59
CA THR A 255 6.60 54.98 -26.17
C THR A 255 5.63 54.52 -25.05
N SER A 256 6.20 53.91 -24.00
CA SER A 256 6.24 54.34 -22.56
C SER A 256 6.58 53.11 -21.67
N GLU A 257 7.81 52.97 -21.13
CA GLU A 257 8.30 53.48 -19.83
C GLU A 257 7.26 53.32 -18.70
N THR A 258 7.49 52.68 -17.55
CA THR A 258 8.58 52.69 -16.54
C THR A 258 8.37 51.43 -15.64
N ALA A 259 9.23 50.90 -14.76
CA ALA A 259 10.46 51.33 -14.14
C ALA A 259 11.27 50.09 -13.68
N VAL A 260 12.58 50.24 -13.78
CA VAL A 260 13.64 49.34 -13.34
C VAL A 260 13.87 49.52 -11.83
N SER A 261 14.18 48.44 -11.12
CA SER A 261 15.03 48.54 -9.93
C SER A 261 16.11 47.46 -9.98
N ALA A 262 17.25 47.85 -10.52
CA ALA A 262 18.49 47.10 -10.49
C ALA A 262 19.16 47.22 -9.11
N LYS A 263 19.71 46.10 -8.61
CA LYS A 263 20.92 46.14 -7.77
C LYS A 263 21.95 45.17 -8.36
N THR A 264 23.13 45.73 -8.54
CA THR A 264 24.30 45.28 -9.30
C THR A 264 25.05 44.11 -8.65
N PRO A 265 25.98 43.48 -9.40
CA PRO A 265 26.52 42.15 -9.14
C PRO A 265 27.79 42.18 -8.29
N THR A 266 27.93 41.22 -7.37
CA THR A 266 29.22 40.89 -6.75
C THR A 266 29.74 39.57 -7.30
N THR A 267 30.72 39.69 -8.20
CA THR A 267 31.64 38.63 -8.57
C THR A 267 32.49 38.23 -7.37
N ALA A 268 32.25 37.04 -6.84
CA ALA A 268 33.19 36.35 -5.96
C ALA A 268 33.37 34.94 -6.49
N GLY A 269 34.54 34.68 -7.08
CA GLY A 269 34.89 33.40 -7.67
C GLY A 269 34.79 32.26 -6.64
N LYS A 270 34.04 31.22 -6.98
CA LYS A 270 34.07 29.94 -6.28
C LYS A 270 34.76 28.90 -7.14
N LYS A 271 35.85 28.35 -6.59
CA LYS A 271 36.60 27.19 -7.06
C LYS A 271 35.64 26.00 -7.33
N PRO A 272 35.98 25.06 -8.23
CA PRO A 272 35.11 23.94 -8.57
C PRO A 272 34.97 23.02 -7.35
N SER A 273 33.75 22.93 -6.80
CA SER A 273 33.44 21.96 -5.74
C SER A 273 33.49 20.55 -6.32
N ALA A 274 34.29 19.68 -5.68
CA ALA A 274 34.32 18.24 -5.97
C ALA A 274 32.89 17.67 -5.99
N LYS A 275 32.59 16.85 -7.02
CA LYS A 275 31.26 16.25 -7.23
C LYS A 275 30.91 15.39 -6.02
N ARG A 276 29.94 15.84 -5.20
CA ARG A 276 29.42 15.06 -4.07
C ARG A 276 28.76 13.78 -4.60
N GLN A 277 29.23 12.63 -4.11
CA GLN A 277 28.56 11.35 -4.36
C GLN A 277 27.21 11.31 -3.62
N PRO A 278 26.21 10.59 -4.16
CA PRO A 278 24.91 10.47 -3.51
C PRO A 278 25.03 9.69 -2.19
N PRO A 279 24.25 10.06 -1.15
CA PRO A 279 24.30 9.44 0.18
C PRO A 279 23.74 8.01 0.22
N SER A 280 23.03 7.58 -0.83
CA SER A 280 22.45 6.24 -0.92
C SER A 280 22.35 5.79 -2.38
N PRO A 281 22.32 4.47 -2.65
CA PRO A 281 22.07 3.94 -3.99
C PRO A 281 20.72 4.42 -4.55
N CYS A 282 20.62 4.48 -5.88
CA CYS A 282 19.41 4.88 -6.57
C CYS A 282 18.28 3.87 -6.29
N PRO A 283 17.11 4.31 -5.84
CA PRO A 283 16.02 3.40 -5.48
C PRO A 283 15.43 2.61 -6.66
N LYS A 284 15.64 3.05 -7.91
CA LYS A 284 15.13 2.35 -9.10
C LYS A 284 16.04 1.23 -9.58
N CYS A 285 17.36 1.45 -9.59
CA CYS A 285 18.32 0.53 -10.19
C CYS A 285 19.42 0.05 -9.24
N LYS A 286 19.44 0.56 -8.01
CA LYS A 286 20.38 0.23 -6.93
C LYS A 286 21.85 0.58 -7.20
N GLU A 287 22.12 1.44 -8.19
CA GLU A 287 23.46 1.94 -8.51
C GLU A 287 23.72 3.31 -7.89
N MET A 288 25.00 3.67 -7.71
CA MET A 288 25.43 4.91 -7.04
C MET A 288 25.35 6.12 -7.97
N HIS A 289 24.15 6.66 -8.14
CA HIS A 289 23.91 7.95 -8.81
C HIS A 289 22.72 8.69 -8.19
N TRP A 290 22.65 9.99 -8.44
CA TRP A 290 21.50 10.80 -8.04
C TRP A 290 20.25 10.32 -8.79
N LEU A 291 19.10 10.29 -8.12
CA LEU A 291 17.84 9.90 -8.76
C LEU A 291 17.53 10.74 -10.01
N ARG A 292 18.05 11.98 -10.10
CA ARG A 292 17.95 12.87 -11.27
C ARG A 292 18.72 12.39 -12.51
N GLU A 293 19.71 11.52 -12.33
CA GLU A 293 20.64 11.06 -13.36
C GLU A 293 20.46 9.57 -13.69
N CYS A 294 19.47 8.91 -13.08
CA CYS A 294 19.17 7.51 -13.36
C CYS A 294 18.83 7.25 -14.84
N PRO A 295 19.60 6.38 -15.54
CA PRO A 295 19.38 6.04 -16.94
C PRO A 295 18.22 5.05 -17.15
N LYS A 296 17.74 4.38 -16.08
CA LYS A 296 16.60 3.45 -16.14
C LYS A 296 15.23 4.12 -15.97
N ILE A 297 15.19 5.45 -15.77
CA ILE A 297 13.95 6.22 -15.71
C ILE A 297 13.80 6.93 -17.05
N THR A 298 12.84 6.46 -17.85
CA THR A 298 12.62 6.94 -19.22
C THR A 298 11.68 8.14 -19.29
N THR A 299 10.90 8.40 -18.23
CA THR A 299 9.92 9.49 -18.19
C THR A 299 10.08 10.37 -16.94
N ASP A 300 9.87 11.68 -17.11
CA ASP A 300 9.91 12.62 -15.98
C ASP A 300 8.75 12.41 -14.99
N GLU A 301 7.62 11.86 -15.46
CA GLU A 301 6.46 11.50 -14.63
C GLU A 301 6.79 10.38 -13.64
N GLU A 302 7.42 9.29 -14.10
CA GLU A 302 7.89 8.19 -13.25
C GLU A 302 8.91 8.70 -12.22
N ARG A 303 9.74 9.67 -12.61
CA ARG A 303 10.72 10.31 -11.73
C ARG A 303 10.06 11.11 -10.61
N GLU A 304 9.02 11.88 -10.94
CA GLU A 304 8.28 12.66 -9.95
C GLU A 304 7.46 11.76 -9.03
N GLN A 305 6.85 10.69 -9.56
CA GLN A 305 6.15 9.69 -8.77
C GLN A 305 7.07 9.03 -7.75
N LEU A 306 8.28 8.65 -8.16
CA LEU A 306 9.25 8.04 -7.24
C LEU A 306 9.74 9.04 -6.18
N ARG A 307 9.93 10.32 -6.54
CA ARG A 307 10.21 11.38 -5.56
C ARG A 307 9.07 11.55 -4.57
N GLN A 308 7.83 11.53 -5.05
CA GLN A 308 6.64 11.66 -4.22
C GLN A 308 6.51 10.49 -3.25
N GLN A 309 6.70 9.26 -3.73
CA GLN A 309 6.72 8.05 -2.89
C GLN A 309 7.78 8.14 -1.78
N LEU A 310 9.01 8.57 -2.10
CA LEU A 310 10.06 8.74 -1.10
C LEU A 310 9.71 9.82 -0.06
N ARG A 311 9.15 10.95 -0.49
CA ARG A 311 8.67 12.01 0.43
C ARG A 311 7.58 11.49 1.34
N ASP A 312 6.64 10.72 0.82
CA ASP A 312 5.52 10.18 1.60
C ASP A 312 5.99 9.08 2.57
N GLN A 313 6.94 8.24 2.17
CA GLN A 313 7.62 7.30 3.07
C GLN A 313 8.38 8.03 4.18
N SER A 314 9.14 9.08 3.88
CA SER A 314 9.84 9.88 4.89
C SER A 314 8.87 10.60 5.82
N LYS A 315 7.76 11.14 5.30
CA LYS A 315 6.69 11.73 6.12
C LYS A 315 6.05 10.70 7.03
N ALA A 316 5.76 9.50 6.53
CA ALA A 316 5.21 8.40 7.31
C ALA A 316 6.17 7.96 8.42
N LYS A 317 7.47 7.81 8.10
CA LYS A 317 8.53 7.52 9.09
C LYS A 317 8.62 8.61 10.16
N ARG A 318 8.59 9.89 9.77
CA ARG A 318 8.63 11.02 10.72
C ARG A 318 7.38 11.10 11.59
N ALA A 319 6.19 10.87 11.02
CA ALA A 319 4.94 10.82 11.77
C ALA A 319 4.94 9.67 12.77
N ARG A 320 5.44 8.49 12.36
CA ARG A 320 5.65 7.33 13.23
C ARG A 320 6.60 7.64 14.39
N LEU A 321 7.73 8.29 14.11
CA LEU A 321 8.71 8.68 15.15
C LEU A 321 8.13 9.72 16.13
N LYS A 322 7.34 10.69 15.64
CA LYS A 322 6.65 11.66 16.50
C LYS A 322 5.63 11.00 17.42
N HIS A 323 4.75 10.16 16.86
CA HIS A 323 3.76 9.42 17.62
C HIS A 323 4.42 8.46 18.63
N LEU A 324 5.58 7.87 18.28
CA LEU A 324 6.36 7.08 19.22
C LEU A 324 6.94 7.93 20.36
N GLY A 325 7.37 9.16 20.07
CA GLY A 325 7.81 10.12 21.08
C GLY A 325 6.67 10.60 22.00
N GLU A 326 5.45 10.70 21.48
CA GLU A 326 4.25 11.08 22.24
C GLU A 326 3.75 9.93 23.14
N LEU A 327 3.83 8.68 22.68
CA LEU A 327 3.42 7.50 23.46
C LEU A 327 4.46 7.03 24.49
N LEU A 328 5.72 7.44 24.36
CA LEU A 328 6.80 7.00 25.24
C LEU A 328 7.59 8.21 25.76
N PRO A 329 7.46 8.62 27.03
CA PRO A 329 8.28 9.67 27.63
C PRO A 329 9.78 9.36 27.54
N VAL A 330 10.62 10.42 27.52
CA VAL A 330 12.07 10.37 27.22
C VAL A 330 12.93 10.79 28.44
N PRO A 331 12.60 10.38 29.67
CA PRO A 331 13.66 9.60 30.33
C PRO A 331 13.11 8.43 31.15
N GLY A 332 13.81 7.29 31.11
CA GLY A 332 13.49 6.09 31.88
C GLY A 332 13.24 4.82 31.06
N ARG A 333 13.52 4.84 29.74
CA ARG A 333 13.35 3.65 28.90
C ARG A 333 14.44 2.64 29.23
N GLU A 334 14.10 1.62 30.01
CA GLU A 334 15.00 0.50 30.31
C GLU A 334 14.51 -0.77 29.62
N VAL A 335 15.44 -1.52 29.02
CA VAL A 335 15.19 -2.84 28.45
C VAL A 335 15.91 -3.88 29.28
N THR A 336 15.22 -4.97 29.63
CA THR A 336 15.84 -6.08 30.37
C THR A 336 16.40 -7.10 29.39
N VAL A 337 17.72 -7.11 29.20
CA VAL A 337 18.43 -8.11 28.39
C VAL A 337 18.49 -9.44 29.13
N ASN A 338 18.02 -10.51 28.50
CA ASN A 338 17.93 -11.88 29.06
C ASN A 338 17.22 -11.97 30.42
N GLY A 339 16.32 -11.02 30.74
CA GLY A 339 15.65 -10.98 32.05
C GLY A 339 16.54 -10.58 33.23
N ILE A 340 17.82 -10.23 32.98
CA ILE A 340 18.85 -10.11 34.03
C ILE A 340 19.45 -8.69 34.10
N LEU A 341 19.58 -7.98 32.97
CA LEU A 341 20.25 -6.69 32.91
C LEU A 341 19.35 -5.61 32.31
N GLN A 342 18.90 -4.65 33.14
CA GLN A 342 18.19 -3.45 32.71
C GLN A 342 19.16 -2.41 32.16
N LEU A 343 18.92 -1.95 30.93
CA LEU A 343 19.77 -0.97 30.23
C LEU A 343 18.93 0.13 29.58
N PRO A 344 19.43 1.38 29.52
CA PRO A 344 18.74 2.44 28.81
C PRO A 344 18.63 2.13 27.31
N TYR A 345 17.43 2.29 26.76
CA TYR A 345 17.08 1.99 25.38
C TYR A 345 16.77 3.26 24.56
N CYS A 346 17.36 3.34 23.37
CA CYS A 346 17.05 4.36 22.36
C CYS A 346 16.31 3.69 21.18
N PRO A 347 15.16 4.22 20.72
CA PRO A 347 14.44 3.67 19.58
C PRO A 347 15.31 3.69 18.33
N ASP A 348 15.42 2.52 17.73
CA ASP A 348 16.21 2.31 16.55
C ASP A 348 15.53 2.90 15.30
N SER A 349 16.36 3.33 14.35
CA SER A 349 15.97 3.92 13.06
C SER A 349 15.52 2.89 12.01
N GLY A 350 15.40 1.62 12.41
CA GLY A 350 15.06 0.48 11.55
C GLY A 350 16.28 -0.32 11.11
N SER A 351 17.29 -0.44 11.99
CA SER A 351 18.41 -1.36 11.80
C SER A 351 17.95 -2.81 11.99
N GLU A 352 18.64 -3.73 11.35
CA GLU A 352 18.45 -5.17 11.55
C GLU A 352 19.16 -5.66 12.82
N CYS A 353 20.01 -4.83 13.42
CA CYS A 353 20.84 -5.17 14.57
C CYS A 353 20.61 -4.20 15.74
N THR A 354 20.50 -4.74 16.96
CA THR A 354 20.56 -3.96 18.21
C THR A 354 22.00 -3.84 18.67
N VAL A 355 22.43 -2.63 19.04
CA VAL A 355 23.81 -2.37 19.49
C VAL A 355 23.80 -2.00 20.97
N ILE A 356 24.66 -2.65 21.75
CA ILE A 356 24.98 -2.26 23.13
C ILE A 356 26.45 -1.86 23.23
N CYS A 357 26.78 -0.97 24.16
CA CYS A 357 28.18 -0.58 24.36
C CYS A 357 28.97 -1.71 25.05
N ARG A 358 30.29 -1.68 24.86
CA ARG A 358 31.20 -2.68 25.47
C ARG A 358 31.08 -2.73 27.00
N ALA A 359 30.84 -1.60 27.65
CA ALA A 359 30.64 -1.56 29.10
C ALA A 359 29.39 -2.36 29.54
N HIS A 360 28.28 -2.24 28.80
CA HIS A 360 27.07 -3.01 29.07
C HIS A 360 27.24 -4.51 28.75
N TRP A 361 28.05 -4.84 27.75
CA TRP A 361 28.41 -6.22 27.43
C TRP A 361 29.20 -6.88 28.57
N GLU A 362 30.18 -6.20 29.15
CA GLU A 362 30.92 -6.73 30.30
C GLU A 362 29.99 -6.97 31.51
N LEU A 363 29.06 -6.05 31.79
CA LEU A 363 28.04 -6.25 32.82
C LEU A 363 27.13 -7.46 32.55
N LEU A 364 26.79 -7.70 31.28
CA LEU A 364 25.98 -8.84 30.89
C LEU A 364 26.72 -10.17 31.10
N LYS A 365 28.02 -10.24 30.76
CA LYS A 365 28.85 -11.44 31.00
C LYS A 365 28.96 -11.79 32.48
N VAL A 366 29.09 -10.79 33.34
CA VAL A 366 29.15 -11.02 34.80
C VAL A 366 27.83 -11.59 35.32
N LYS A 367 26.70 -11.05 34.85
CA LYS A 367 25.38 -11.48 35.34
C LYS A 367 24.82 -12.72 34.63
N CYS A 368 25.33 -13.07 33.45
CA CYS A 368 24.88 -14.20 32.65
C CYS A 368 26.08 -14.97 32.07
N PRO A 369 26.65 -15.95 32.82
CA PRO A 369 27.87 -16.66 32.42
C PRO A 369 27.73 -17.52 31.15
N GLY A 370 26.51 -17.82 30.72
CA GLY A 370 26.23 -18.60 29.50
C GLY A 370 26.27 -17.80 28.19
N VAL A 371 26.52 -16.49 28.26
CA VAL A 371 26.55 -15.62 27.08
C VAL A 371 27.89 -15.73 26.35
N GLN A 372 27.84 -16.04 25.06
CA GLN A 372 29.01 -16.18 24.19
C GLN A 372 29.15 -14.99 23.24
N SER A 373 30.37 -14.52 23.00
CA SER A 373 30.67 -13.55 21.93
C SER A 373 31.25 -14.26 20.72
N GLU A 374 30.75 -13.90 19.54
CA GLU A 374 31.36 -14.22 18.26
C GLU A 374 31.91 -12.92 17.64
N GLU A 375 33.14 -12.97 17.14
CA GLU A 375 33.75 -11.84 16.44
C GLU A 375 33.23 -11.79 15.01
N LEU A 376 32.59 -10.68 14.64
CA LEU A 376 32.04 -10.51 13.30
C LEU A 376 33.17 -10.29 12.28
N ALA A 377 33.15 -11.04 11.18
CA ALA A 377 34.13 -10.92 10.10
C ALA A 377 34.19 -9.52 9.46
N ASN A 378 33.10 -8.75 9.53
CA ASN A 378 33.04 -7.37 9.07
C ASN A 378 32.51 -6.47 10.19
N PRO A 379 33.16 -5.31 10.46
CA PRO A 379 32.66 -4.38 11.46
C PRO A 379 31.32 -3.78 11.01
N VAL A 380 30.36 -3.72 11.93
CA VAL A 380 29.08 -3.03 11.72
C VAL A 380 29.38 -1.53 11.63
N LYS A 381 29.31 -0.96 10.43
CA LYS A 381 29.43 0.47 10.20
C LYS A 381 28.05 1.12 10.37
N ASN A 382 27.94 2.04 11.32
CA ASN A 382 26.76 2.89 11.49
C ASN A 382 26.77 4.06 10.50
#